data_AF-A0A1F3AW26-F1
#
_entry.id   AF-A0A1F3AW26-F1
#
_cell.length_a   1.000
_cell.length_b   1.000
_cell.length_c   1.000
_cell.angle_alpha   90.00
_cell.angle_beta   90.00
_cell.angle_gamma   90.00
#
_symmetry.space_group_name_H-M   'P 1'
#
loop_
_entity.id
_entity.type
_entity.pdbx_description
1 polymer ?
#
loop_
_entity_poly.entity_id
_entity_poly.type
_entity_poly.pdbx_seq_one_letter_code
_entity_poly.pdbx_strand_id
1 'polypeptide(L)'
;MGERFLTNTQHVGSILEQLRTRGLIYVDNGKGLKTVNVAPKGLVFAASELDVDERLFKESIDARLRRLITVTQEQGQVVGIAKATPLSLTRIVEWSQSLSTIGIELAPISALAKAEP
;
A
#
# COMPACT_ATOMS: atom_id res chain seq x y z
N MET A 1 -7.98 4.50 10.86
CA MET A 1 -7.76 3.94 12.22
C MET A 1 -6.26 3.82 12.45
N GLY A 2 -5.78 3.96 13.68
CA GLY A 2 -4.36 3.77 14.01
C GLY A 2 -3.50 5.04 14.05
N GLU A 3 -3.94 6.16 13.48
CA GLU A 3 -3.15 7.40 13.40
C GLU A 3 -2.64 7.90 14.75
N ARG A 4 -3.48 7.91 15.79
CA ARG A 4 -3.07 8.29 17.14
C ARG A 4 -2.06 7.32 17.76
N PHE A 5 -2.12 6.03 17.40
CA PHE A 5 -1.16 5.05 17.88
C PHE A 5 0.20 5.22 17.19
N LEU A 6 0.20 5.51 15.89
CA LEU A 6 1.40 5.75 15.10
C LEU A 6 2.23 6.97 15.55
N THR A 7 1.68 7.85 16.41
CA THR A 7 2.45 8.94 17.02
C THR A 7 3.29 8.50 18.22
N ASN A 8 3.02 7.34 18.81
CA ASN A 8 3.78 6.80 19.94
C ASN A 8 4.93 5.92 19.43
N THR A 9 6.05 6.58 19.13
CA THR A 9 7.25 5.98 18.52
C THR A 9 7.79 4.77 19.28
N GLN A 10 7.77 4.80 20.62
CA GLN A 10 8.27 3.70 21.45
C GLN A 10 7.44 2.42 21.29
N HIS A 11 6.11 2.54 21.33
CA HIS A 11 5.22 1.39 21.22
C HIS A 11 5.19 0.85 19.78
N VAL A 12 5.21 1.75 18.79
CA VAL A 12 5.28 1.37 17.38
C VAL A 12 6.58 0.61 17.09
N GLY A 13 7.74 1.15 17.49
CA GLY A 13 9.02 0.49 17.27
C GLY A 13 9.09 -0.92 17.89
N SER A 14 8.51 -1.09 19.08
CA SER A 14 8.43 -2.41 19.73
C SER A 14 7.61 -3.43 18.92
N ILE A 15 6.49 -3.01 18.32
CA ILE A 15 5.69 -3.87 17.44
C ILE A 15 6.44 -4.17 16.15
N LEU A 16 7.06 -3.17 15.53
CA LEU A 16 7.82 -3.34 14.29
C LEU A 16 8.99 -4.32 14.49
N GLU A 17 9.66 -4.29 15.65
CA GLU A 17 10.70 -5.26 16.01
C GLU A 17 10.16 -6.69 16.14
N GLN A 18 8.95 -6.84 16.69
CA GLN A 18 8.28 -8.15 16.73
C GLN A 18 7.89 -8.65 15.33
N LEU A 19 7.54 -7.76 14.40
CA LEU A 19 7.28 -8.14 13.01
C LEU A 19 8.57 -8.58 12.31
N ARG A 20 9.65 -7.80 12.48
CA ARG A 20 10.98 -8.08 11.92
C ARG A 20 11.50 -9.44 12.37
N THR A 21 11.48 -9.72 13.67
CA THR A 21 11.96 -10.99 14.25
C THR A 21 11.18 -12.21 13.76
N ARG A 22 9.94 -12.01 13.31
CA ARG A 22 9.08 -13.05 12.72
C ARG A 22 9.16 -13.14 11.20
N GLY A 23 9.96 -12.29 10.55
CA GLY A 23 10.05 -12.24 9.09
C GLY A 23 8.77 -11.75 8.41
N LEU A 24 7.95 -10.95 9.11
CA LEU A 24 6.69 -10.42 8.58
C LEU A 24 6.90 -9.05 7.92
N ILE A 25 6.06 -8.78 6.92
CA ILE A 25 6.04 -7.52 6.20
C ILE A 25 5.13 -6.53 6.94
N TYR A 26 5.59 -5.28 7.06
CA TYR A 26 4.73 -4.16 7.48
C TYR A 26 4.26 -3.37 6.26
N VAL A 27 2.95 -3.16 6.15
CA VAL A 27 2.33 -2.39 5.07
C VAL A 27 1.66 -1.15 5.66
N ASP A 28 2.18 0.03 5.33
CA ASP A 28 1.64 1.32 5.73
C ASP A 28 0.69 1.87 4.65
N ASN A 29 -0.32 2.63 5.05
CA ASN A 29 -1.22 3.30 4.12
C ASN A 29 -0.68 4.64 3.57
N GLY A 30 0.60 4.94 3.81
CA GLY A 30 1.30 6.14 3.32
C GLY A 30 0.98 7.42 4.08
N LYS A 31 0.00 7.37 4.99
CA LYS A 31 -0.40 8.52 5.83
C LYS A 31 0.47 8.64 7.08
N GLY A 32 1.29 7.63 7.36
CA GLY A 32 2.22 7.57 8.49
C GLY A 32 3.67 7.83 8.12
N LEU A 33 4.05 9.05 7.71
CA LEU A 33 5.47 9.47 7.52
C LEU A 33 6.39 9.20 8.75
N LYS A 34 5.83 8.82 9.89
CA LYS A 34 6.54 8.55 11.14
C LYS A 34 6.98 7.09 11.33
N THR A 35 6.38 6.13 10.61
CA THR A 35 6.64 4.69 10.83
C THR A 35 8.01 4.26 10.32
N VAL A 36 8.44 4.80 9.17
CA VAL A 36 9.78 4.59 8.61
C VAL A 36 10.87 5.01 9.61
N ASN A 37 10.74 6.19 10.23
CA ASN A 37 11.78 6.69 11.17
C ASN A 37 11.97 5.83 12.43
N VAL A 38 11.02 4.94 12.75
CA VAL A 38 11.08 4.05 13.93
C VAL A 38 11.16 2.58 13.55
N ALA A 39 11.21 2.28 12.27
CA ALA A 39 11.28 0.92 11.78
C ALA A 39 12.71 0.37 11.99
N PRO A 40 12.82 -0.84 12.53
CA PRO A 40 14.12 -1.45 12.78
C PRO A 40 14.75 -1.90 11.46
N LYS A 41 16.08 -1.77 11.39
CA LYS A 41 16.86 -2.17 10.23
C LYS A 41 16.56 -3.62 9.81
N GLY A 42 16.34 -3.82 8.51
CA GLY A 42 16.02 -5.13 7.94
C GLY A 42 14.56 -5.56 8.11
N LEU A 43 13.67 -4.71 8.64
CA LEU A 43 12.23 -4.90 8.48
C LEU A 43 11.86 -4.78 7.00
N VAL A 44 11.04 -5.71 6.50
CA VAL A 44 10.48 -5.63 5.16
C VAL A 44 9.24 -4.74 5.19
N PHE A 45 9.25 -3.68 4.39
CA PHE A 45 8.28 -2.60 4.44
C PHE A 45 7.71 -2.28 3.06
N ALA A 46 6.43 -1.88 3.01
CA ALA A 46 5.82 -1.26 1.85
C ALA A 46 4.88 -0.12 2.30
N ALA A 47 4.85 0.98 1.54
CA ALA A 47 3.90 2.07 1.74
C ALA A 47 2.97 2.18 0.53
N SER A 48 1.69 2.37 0.81
CA SER A 48 0.69 2.73 -0.19
C SER A 48 0.86 4.16 -0.66
N GLU A 49 0.71 4.39 -1.96
CA GLU A 49 0.66 5.73 -2.56
C GLU A 49 -0.69 6.40 -2.28
N LEU A 50 -1.79 5.64 -2.36
CA LEU A 50 -3.14 6.17 -2.18
C LEU A 50 -4.16 5.10 -1.74
N ASP A 51 -5.27 5.57 -1.17
CA ASP A 51 -6.47 4.77 -0.91
C ASP A 51 -7.38 4.78 -2.14
N VAL A 52 -7.51 3.69 -2.89
CA VAL A 52 -8.30 3.60 -4.13
C VAL A 52 -9.76 4.01 -3.92
N ASP A 53 -10.33 3.66 -2.78
CA ASP A 53 -11.74 3.87 -2.46
C ASP A 53 -11.95 4.88 -1.32
N GLU A 54 -11.09 5.89 -1.23
CA GLU A 54 -11.24 7.00 -0.28
C GLU A 54 -12.62 7.66 -0.38
N ARG A 55 -13.14 7.78 -1.61
CA ARG A 55 -14.54 8.13 -1.88
C ARG A 55 -15.22 7.00 -2.64
N LEU A 56 -16.31 6.48 -2.08
CA LEU A 56 -17.06 5.35 -2.63
C LEU A 56 -18.01 5.76 -3.77
N PHE A 57 -17.45 6.37 -4.81
CA PHE A 57 -18.14 6.66 -6.07
C PHE A 57 -17.35 6.05 -7.22
N LYS A 58 -18.07 5.50 -8.21
CA LYS A 58 -17.46 4.79 -9.34
C LYS A 58 -16.39 5.63 -10.03
N GLU A 59 -16.71 6.87 -10.35
CA GLU A 59 -15.84 7.80 -11.09
C GLU A 59 -14.58 8.14 -10.27
N SER A 60 -14.73 8.25 -8.95
CA SER A 60 -13.61 8.52 -8.04
C SER A 60 -12.65 7.34 -7.96
N ILE A 61 -13.18 6.11 -7.87
CA ILE A 61 -12.37 4.89 -7.87
C ILE A 61 -11.64 4.75 -9.21
N ASP A 62 -12.36 4.91 -10.32
CA ASP A 62 -11.80 4.82 -11.68
C ASP A 62 -10.70 5.87 -11.92
N ALA A 63 -10.84 7.07 -11.36
CA ALA A 63 -9.81 8.10 -11.43
C ALA A 63 -8.55 7.72 -10.63
N ARG A 64 -8.71 7.16 -9.44
CA ARG A 64 -7.59 6.71 -8.59
C ARG A 64 -6.85 5.51 -9.17
N LEU A 65 -7.58 4.55 -9.76
CA LEU A 65 -6.98 3.42 -10.48
C LEU A 65 -6.16 3.89 -11.69
N ARG A 66 -6.64 4.90 -12.43
CA ARG A 66 -5.85 5.56 -13.49
C ARG A 66 -4.60 6.24 -12.94
N ARG A 67 -4.69 6.90 -11.78
CA ARG A 67 -3.50 7.48 -11.13
C ARG A 67 -2.46 6.42 -10.78
N LEU A 68 -2.87 5.24 -10.28
CA LEU A 68 -1.92 4.14 -10.01
C LEU A 68 -1.16 3.72 -11.28
N ILE A 69 -1.83 3.63 -12.43
CA ILE A 69 -1.16 3.34 -13.72
C ILE A 69 -0.11 4.42 -14.03
N THR A 70 -0.48 5.70 -13.92
CA THR A 70 0.45 6.81 -14.15
C THR A 70 1.67 6.74 -13.22
N VAL A 71 1.46 6.51 -11.92
CA VAL A 71 2.57 6.37 -10.95
C VAL A 71 3.44 5.18 -11.28
N THR A 72 2.84 4.05 -11.68
CA THR A 72 3.59 2.84 -12.06
C THR A 72 4.49 3.11 -13.26
N GLN A 73 4.02 3.87 -14.25
CA GLN A 73 4.83 4.24 -15.41
C GLN A 73 5.99 5.17 -15.03
N GLU A 74 5.81 6.04 -14.03
CA GLU A 74 6.83 6.96 -13.53
C GLU A 74 7.87 6.28 -12.63
N GLN A 75 7.44 5.36 -11.76
CA GLN A 75 8.23 4.81 -10.65
C GLN A 75 8.54 3.31 -10.79
N GLY A 76 8.00 2.64 -11.81
CA GLY A 76 8.13 1.20 -12.08
C GLY A 76 7.20 0.32 -11.24
N GLN A 77 6.87 0.70 -10.01
CA GLN A 77 5.94 -0.03 -9.14
C GLN A 77 5.17 0.93 -8.23
N VAL A 78 3.95 0.55 -7.84
CA VAL A 78 3.13 1.31 -6.90
C VAL A 78 2.28 0.37 -6.05
N VAL A 79 1.94 0.79 -4.84
CA VAL A 79 0.99 0.09 -3.97
C VAL A 79 -0.23 0.97 -3.78
N GLY A 80 -1.43 0.39 -3.92
CA GLY A 80 -2.69 1.02 -3.57
C GLY A 80 -3.47 0.16 -2.59
N ILE A 81 -4.21 0.78 -1.68
CA ILE A 81 -5.07 0.09 -0.71
C ILE A 81 -6.54 0.34 -1.07
N ALA A 82 -7.37 -0.68 -0.90
CA ALA A 82 -8.82 -0.56 -1.02
C ALA A 82 -9.50 -1.35 0.11
N LYS A 83 -10.71 -0.95 0.49
CA LYS A 83 -11.57 -1.72 1.37
C LYS A 83 -12.34 -2.75 0.55
N ALA A 84 -12.69 -3.86 1.19
CA ALA A 84 -13.47 -4.95 0.57
C ALA A 84 -14.97 -4.60 0.46
N THR A 85 -15.31 -3.51 -0.24
CA THR A 85 -16.70 -3.18 -0.57
C THR A 85 -17.10 -3.80 -1.91
N PRO A 86 -18.38 -4.11 -2.15
CA PRO A 86 -18.82 -4.65 -3.44
C PRO A 86 -18.44 -3.75 -4.62
N LEU A 87 -18.60 -2.43 -4.47
CA LEU A 87 -18.24 -1.48 -5.51
C LEU A 87 -16.72 -1.49 -5.78
N SER A 88 -15.90 -1.38 -4.73
CA SER A 88 -14.44 -1.39 -4.86
C SER A 88 -13.95 -2.66 -5.55
N LEU A 89 -14.47 -3.83 -5.13
CA LEU A 89 -14.08 -5.12 -5.69
C LEU A 89 -14.43 -5.22 -7.19
N THR A 90 -15.68 -4.89 -7.56
CA THR A 90 -16.10 -4.91 -8.98
C THR A 90 -15.22 -4.02 -9.84
N ARG A 91 -14.94 -2.78 -9.40
CA ARG A 91 -14.09 -1.86 -10.17
C ARG A 91 -12.65 -2.35 -10.30
N ILE A 92 -12.07 -2.91 -9.23
CA ILE A 92 -10.70 -3.45 -9.24
C ILE A 92 -10.59 -4.66 -10.16
N VAL A 93 -11.58 -5.56 -10.17
CA VAL A 93 -11.58 -6.75 -11.04
C VAL A 93 -11.69 -6.36 -12.51
N GLU A 94 -12.58 -5.42 -12.86
CA GLU A 94 -12.67 -4.92 -14.24
C GLU A 94 -11.39 -4.21 -14.67
N TRP A 95 -10.83 -3.37 -13.80
CA TRP A 95 -9.58 -2.67 -14.07
C TRP A 95 -8.40 -3.63 -14.23
N SER A 96 -8.29 -4.67 -13.40
CA SER A 96 -7.17 -5.61 -13.46
C SER A 96 -7.10 -6.38 -14.78
N GLN A 97 -8.25 -6.67 -15.38
CA GLN A 97 -8.34 -7.30 -16.71
C GLN A 97 -7.74 -6.41 -17.81
N SER A 98 -7.82 -5.08 -17.66
CA SER A 98 -7.26 -4.12 -18.63
C SER A 98 -5.74 -3.97 -18.57
N LEU A 99 -5.10 -4.34 -17.44
CA LEU A 99 -3.67 -4.06 -17.21
C LEU A 99 -2.73 -4.81 -18.16
N SER A 100 -3.09 -6.04 -18.52
CA SER A 100 -2.30 -6.86 -19.43
C SER A 100 -2.09 -6.20 -20.80
N THR A 101 -3.07 -5.41 -21.26
CA THR A 101 -3.02 -4.72 -22.55
C THR A 101 -2.02 -3.55 -22.59
N ILE A 102 -1.62 -3.06 -21.42
CA ILE A 102 -0.72 -1.91 -21.25
C ILE A 102 0.60 -2.29 -20.58
N GLY A 103 0.92 -3.59 -20.50
CA GLY A 103 2.19 -4.09 -19.97
C GLY A 103 2.35 -3.90 -18.47
N ILE A 104 1.26 -3.81 -17.72
CA ILE A 104 1.26 -3.73 -16.25
C ILE A 104 0.70 -5.04 -15.68
N GLU A 105 1.32 -5.53 -14.62
CA GLU A 105 0.88 -6.74 -13.93
C GLU A 105 0.62 -6.46 -12.45
N LEU A 106 -0.38 -7.14 -11.89
CA LEU A 106 -0.58 -7.17 -10.44
C LEU A 106 0.35 -8.21 -9.83
N ALA A 107 1.09 -7.80 -8.81
CA ALA A 107 1.96 -8.67 -8.05
C ALA A 107 1.54 -8.71 -6.57
N PRO A 108 1.82 -9.81 -5.86
CA PRO A 108 1.60 -9.87 -4.41
C PRO A 108 2.48 -8.82 -3.72
N ILE A 109 1.97 -8.24 -2.61
CA ILE A 109 2.70 -7.19 -1.87
C ILE A 109 4.10 -7.64 -1.42
N SER A 110 4.30 -8.93 -1.18
CA SER A 110 5.59 -9.51 -0.84
C SER A 110 6.66 -9.38 -1.92
N ALA A 111 6.28 -9.19 -3.18
CA ALA A 111 7.22 -8.95 -4.28
C ALA A 111 7.63 -7.48 -4.41
N LEU A 112 6.80 -6.54 -3.93
CA LEU A 112 7.06 -5.09 -4.01
C LEU A 112 7.76 -4.54 -2.77
N ALA A 113 7.51 -5.16 -1.61
CA ALA A 113 8.05 -4.72 -0.34
C ALA A 113 9.59 -4.84 -0.31
N LYS A 114 10.24 -3.86 0.30
CA LYS A 114 11.71 -3.78 0.36
C LYS A 114 12.17 -3.75 1.81
N ALA A 115 13.32 -4.34 2.07
CA ALA A 115 13.96 -4.23 3.37
C ALA A 115 14.41 -2.78 3.58
N GLU A 116 14.10 -2.23 4.74
CA GLU A 116 14.59 -0.92 5.13
C GLU A 116 16.11 -0.97 5.35
N PRO A 117 16.87 0.01 4.80
CA PRO A 117 18.34 -0.01 4.82
C PRO A 117 18.98 0.06 6.22
#